data_AF-A0AAC8ZW50-F1
#
_entry.id   AF-A0AAC8ZW50-F1
#
_cell.length_a   1.000
_cell.length_b   1.000
_cell.length_c   1.000
_cell.angle_alpha   90.00
_cell.angle_beta   90.00
_cell.angle_gamma   90.00
#
_symmetry.space_group_name_H-M   'P 1'
#
loop_
_entity.id
_entity.type
_entity.pdbx_description
1 polymer ?
#
loop_
_entity_poly.entity_id
_entity_poly.type
_entity_poly.pdbx_seq_one_letter_code
_entity_poly.pdbx_strand_id
1 'polypeptide(L)'
;MCRIFVNTDPILYEARSRSVRIHGMVTSIRLENLFWTILSDIAAEQGTTTNRLIVTLHDEVVEAHGAVQNLASFLRVSCARYLSMTAGELLPDEARTKAGSMTGGASVIALWRGHSPSDGA
;
A
#
# COMPACT_ATOMS: atom_id res chain seq x y z
N MET A 1 -2.79 -29.38 4.28
CA MET A 1 -2.65 -28.01 3.74
C MET A 1 -3.83 -27.71 2.82
N CYS A 2 -4.57 -26.63 3.04
CA CYS A 2 -5.73 -26.25 2.22
C CYS A 2 -5.35 -26.02 0.76
N ARG A 3 -6.14 -26.57 -0.18
CA ARG A 3 -6.04 -26.34 -1.65
C ARG A 3 -6.09 -24.86 -2.05
N ILE A 4 -6.58 -24.00 -1.17
CA ILE A 4 -6.66 -22.54 -1.33
C ILE A 4 -5.27 -21.93 -1.57
N PHE A 5 -4.20 -22.43 -0.93
CA PHE A 5 -2.85 -21.86 -1.07
C PHE A 5 -2.00 -22.55 -2.15
N VAL A 6 -2.32 -23.81 -2.48
CA VAL A 6 -1.48 -24.67 -3.36
C VAL A 6 -1.74 -24.39 -4.85
N ASN A 7 -2.91 -23.87 -5.20
CA ASN A 7 -3.29 -23.57 -6.59
C ASN A 7 -3.10 -22.08 -6.97
N THR A 8 -2.34 -21.32 -6.18
CA THR A 8 -2.00 -19.94 -6.55
C THR A 8 -1.19 -19.95 -7.85
N ASP A 9 -1.64 -19.20 -8.85
CA ASP A 9 -0.91 -19.06 -10.11
C ASP A 9 0.54 -18.64 -9.84
N PRO A 10 1.55 -19.43 -10.27
CA PRO A 10 2.96 -19.13 -10.06
C PRO A 10 3.39 -17.74 -10.48
N ILE A 11 2.72 -17.15 -11.47
CA ILE A 11 3.03 -15.81 -11.94
C ILE A 11 2.83 -14.77 -10.83
N LEU A 12 1.91 -14.98 -9.88
CA LEU A 12 1.56 -13.99 -8.86
C LEU A 12 2.68 -13.77 -7.84
N TYR A 13 3.38 -14.84 -7.45
CA TYR A 13 4.49 -14.79 -6.49
C TYR A 13 5.88 -14.77 -7.16
N GLU A 14 5.94 -14.76 -8.49
CA GLU A 14 7.18 -14.52 -9.21
C GLU A 14 7.67 -13.08 -8.95
N ALA A 15 8.90 -12.96 -8.47
CA ALA A 15 9.52 -11.69 -8.16
C ALA A 15 10.12 -11.02 -9.42
N ARG A 16 9.65 -9.81 -9.70
CA ARG A 16 10.07 -8.96 -10.82
C ARG A 16 10.71 -7.68 -10.33
N SER A 17 11.86 -7.33 -10.92
CA SER A 17 12.51 -6.04 -10.67
C SER A 17 11.98 -4.99 -11.65
N ARG A 18 11.64 -3.80 -11.14
CA ARG A 18 11.29 -2.62 -11.96
C ARG A 18 12.09 -1.42 -11.50
N SER A 19 12.47 -0.58 -12.46
CA SER A 19 13.13 0.70 -12.19
C SER A 19 12.09 1.77 -11.88
N VAL A 20 12.26 2.45 -10.75
CA VAL A 20 11.41 3.54 -10.27
C VAL A 20 12.30 4.78 -10.13
N ARG A 21 11.79 5.97 -10.46
CA ARG A 21 12.55 7.21 -10.31
C ARG A 21 12.08 7.94 -9.06
N ILE A 22 12.95 8.02 -8.06
CA ILE A 22 12.70 8.70 -6.79
C ILE A 22 13.66 9.89 -6.72
N HIS A 23 13.13 11.11 -6.73
CA HIS A 23 13.92 12.36 -6.71
C HIS A 23 15.06 12.42 -7.74
N GLY A 24 14.79 11.93 -8.95
CA GLY A 24 15.78 11.89 -10.03
C GLY A 24 16.73 10.68 -9.99
N MET A 25 16.78 9.94 -8.88
CA MET A 25 17.57 8.72 -8.75
C MET A 25 16.78 7.50 -9.25
N VAL A 26 17.42 6.65 -10.06
CA VAL A 26 16.82 5.38 -10.52
C VAL A 26 17.06 4.31 -9.47
N THR A 27 15.98 3.88 -8.82
CA THR A 27 15.98 2.82 -7.81
C THR A 27 15.37 1.56 -8.40
N SER A 28 16.13 0.46 -8.39
CA SER A 28 15.60 -0.86 -8.77
C SER A 28 14.90 -1.49 -7.57
N ILE A 29 13.61 -1.80 -7.72
CA ILE A 29 12.80 -2.41 -6.66
C ILE A 29 12.37 -3.79 -7.15
N ARG A 30 12.53 -4.83 -6.31
CA ARG A 30 12.10 -6.20 -6.60
C ARG A 30 10.89 -6.59 -5.75
N LEU A 31 9.75 -6.80 -6.42
CA LEU A 31 8.48 -7.20 -5.82
C LEU A 31 7.84 -8.32 -6.64
N GLU A 32 7.00 -9.11 -5.99
CA GLU A 32 6.15 -10.12 -6.62
C GLU A 32 5.13 -9.45 -7.56
N ASN A 33 4.72 -10.12 -8.64
CA ASN A 33 3.80 -9.54 -9.62
C ASN A 33 2.47 -9.11 -8.99
N LEU A 34 1.97 -9.83 -7.98
CA LEU A 34 0.77 -9.43 -7.25
C LEU A 34 0.88 -8.03 -6.65
N PHE A 35 2.00 -7.71 -5.98
CA PHE A 35 2.18 -6.38 -5.40
C PHE A 35 2.34 -5.29 -6.47
N TRP A 36 2.96 -5.61 -7.60
CA TRP A 36 3.01 -4.68 -8.73
C TRP A 36 1.62 -4.37 -9.29
N THR A 37 0.74 -5.37 -9.38
CA THR A 37 -0.65 -5.19 -9.80
C THR A 37 -1.40 -4.32 -8.79
N ILE A 38 -1.33 -4.64 -7.50
CA ILE A 38 -2.00 -3.84 -6.45
C ILE A 38 -1.52 -2.38 -6.47
N LEU A 39 -0.22 -2.12 -6.59
CA LEU A 39 0.31 -0.75 -6.72
C LEU A 39 -0.20 -0.04 -7.99
N SER A 40 -0.42 -0.78 -9.07
CA SER A 40 -1.01 -0.24 -10.30
C SER A 40 -2.48 0.11 -10.10
N ASP A 41 -3.24 -0.75 -9.44
CA ASP A 41 -4.67 -0.55 -9.18
C ASP A 41 -4.88 0.65 -8.24
N ILE A 42 -4.12 0.74 -7.15
CA ILE A 42 -4.12 1.89 -6.23
C ILE A 42 -3.80 3.19 -6.99
N ALA A 43 -2.80 3.16 -7.88
CA ALA A 43 -2.43 4.34 -8.66
C ALA A 43 -3.54 4.74 -9.64
N ALA A 44 -4.18 3.77 -10.30
CA ALA A 44 -5.29 4.01 -11.21
C ALA A 44 -6.51 4.61 -10.50
N GLU A 45 -6.87 4.09 -9.33
CA GLU A 45 -7.95 4.65 -8.48
C GLU A 45 -7.71 6.11 -8.10
N GLN A 46 -6.45 6.51 -7.94
CA GLN A 46 -6.06 7.87 -7.59
C GLN A 46 -5.79 8.76 -8.82
N GLY A 47 -5.98 8.25 -10.04
CA GLY A 47 -5.69 9.00 -11.26
C GLY A 47 -4.20 9.35 -11.41
N THR A 48 -3.30 8.54 -10.85
CA THR A 48 -1.86 8.76 -10.87
C THR A 48 -1.13 7.58 -11.51
N THR A 49 0.19 7.70 -11.71
CA THR A 49 1.02 6.59 -12.19
C THR A 49 1.59 5.79 -11.02
N THR A 50 1.87 4.50 -11.23
CA THR A 50 2.52 3.66 -10.21
C THR A 50 3.84 4.26 -9.71
N ASN A 51 4.64 4.85 -10.60
CA ASN A 51 5.89 5.54 -10.21
C ASN A 51 5.59 6.73 -9.28
N ARG A 52 4.61 7.57 -9.62
CA ARG A 52 4.23 8.72 -8.79
C ARG A 52 3.67 8.29 -7.43
N LEU A 53 2.83 7.25 -7.38
CA LEU A 53 2.36 6.67 -6.14
C LEU A 53 3.53 6.22 -5.25
N ILE A 54 4.50 5.49 -5.81
CA ILE A 54 5.67 5.00 -5.05
C ILE A 54 6.52 6.14 -4.52
N VAL A 55 6.74 7.20 -5.31
CA VAL A 55 7.46 8.40 -4.85
C VAL A 55 6.72 9.07 -3.70
N THR A 56 5.40 9.27 -3.82
CA THR A 56 4.61 9.85 -2.75
C THR A 56 4.66 9.03 -1.47
N LEU A 57 4.46 7.70 -1.57
CA LEU A 57 4.56 6.80 -0.42
C LEU A 57 5.95 6.84 0.22
N HIS A 58 7.01 6.90 -0.60
CA HIS A 58 8.39 7.04 -0.13
C HIS A 58 8.58 8.36 0.65
N ASP A 59 8.10 9.47 0.11
CA ASP A 59 8.29 10.79 0.73
C ASP A 59 7.58 10.89 2.07
N GLU A 60 6.36 10.35 2.17
CA GLU A 60 5.58 10.33 3.40
C GLU A 60 6.25 9.51 4.51
N VAL A 61 6.79 8.32 4.18
CA VAL A 61 7.45 7.49 5.19
C VAL A 61 8.80 8.11 5.62
N VAL A 62 9.48 8.85 4.73
CA VAL A 62 10.68 9.64 5.07
C VAL A 62 10.31 10.82 5.96
N GLU A 63 9.23 11.54 5.65
CA GLU A 63 8.73 12.65 6.46
C GLU A 63 8.36 12.18 7.88
N ALA A 64 7.69 11.03 8.00
CA ALA A 64 7.24 10.50 9.28
C ALA A 64 8.36 9.86 10.12
N HIS A 65 9.35 9.21 9.51
CA HIS A 65 10.34 8.38 10.22
C HIS A 65 11.80 8.75 9.93
N GLY A 66 12.04 9.82 9.17
CA GLY A 66 13.36 10.31 8.77
C GLY A 66 14.03 9.54 7.64
N ALA A 67 13.72 8.24 7.45
CA ALA A 67 14.29 7.41 6.39
C ALA A 67 13.45 6.16 6.10
N VAL A 68 13.64 5.59 4.90
CA VAL A 68 13.11 4.26 4.53
C VAL A 68 14.24 3.24 4.54
N GLN A 69 14.27 2.35 5.52
CA GLN A 69 15.31 1.32 5.59
C GLN A 69 15.13 0.25 4.50
N ASN A 70 13.88 -0.16 4.24
CA ASN A 70 13.57 -1.17 3.22
C ASN A 70 12.29 -0.83 2.47
N LEU A 71 12.45 -0.12 1.34
CA LEU A 71 11.33 0.31 0.50
C LEU A 71 10.51 -0.86 -0.05
N ALA A 72 11.15 -1.97 -0.41
CA ALA A 72 10.44 -3.13 -0.96
C ALA A 72 9.53 -3.78 0.10
N SER A 73 10.00 -3.95 1.34
CA SER A 73 9.17 -4.45 2.44
C SER A 73 8.05 -3.48 2.77
N PHE A 74 8.34 -2.18 2.82
CA PHE A 74 7.34 -1.15 3.05
C PHE A 74 6.20 -1.23 2.01
N LEU A 75 6.53 -1.28 0.71
CA LEU A 75 5.52 -1.38 -0.35
C LEU A 75 4.63 -2.63 -0.24
N ARG A 76 5.20 -3.79 0.13
CA ARG A 76 4.41 -5.01 0.38
C ARG A 76 3.43 -4.84 1.51
N VAL A 77 3.89 -4.28 2.64
CA VAL A 77 3.04 -4.02 3.81
C VAL A 77 1.95 -3.02 3.46
N SER A 78 2.26 -1.96 2.71
CA SER A 78 1.27 -0.98 2.25
C SER A 78 0.18 -1.62 1.41
N CYS A 79 0.53 -2.52 0.48
CA CYS A 79 -0.46 -3.26 -0.32
C CYS A 79 -1.35 -4.17 0.56
N ALA A 80 -0.76 -4.90 1.50
CA ALA A 80 -1.51 -5.78 2.41
C ALA A 80 -2.48 -4.99 3.30
N ARG A 81 -2.05 -3.81 3.79
CA ARG A 81 -2.91 -2.91 4.57
C ARG A 81 -4.06 -2.36 3.73
N TYR A 82 -3.76 -1.90 2.51
CA TYR A 82 -4.77 -1.42 1.57
C TYR A 82 -5.86 -2.47 1.33
N LEU A 83 -5.48 -3.70 0.96
CA LEU A 83 -6.44 -4.80 0.75
C LEU A 83 -7.25 -5.15 2.00
N SER A 84 -6.64 -5.09 3.18
CA SER A 84 -7.33 -5.35 4.45
C SER A 84 -8.40 -4.31 4.74
N MET A 85 -8.17 -3.04 4.36
CA MET A 85 -9.13 -1.96 4.51
C MET A 85 -10.29 -2.12 3.52
N THR A 86 -10.01 -2.41 2.24
CA THR A 86 -11.04 -2.65 1.22
C THR A 86 -11.89 -3.89 1.56
N ALA A 87 -11.28 -4.95 2.10
CA ALA A 87 -12.02 -6.11 2.58
C ALA A 87 -12.92 -5.80 3.79
N GLY A 88 -12.50 -4.88 4.66
CA GLY A 88 -13.30 -4.37 5.76
C GLY A 88 -14.53 -3.57 5.31
N GLU A 89 -14.45 -2.87 4.17
CA GLU A 89 -15.60 -2.16 3.57
C GLU A 89 -16.68 -3.12 3.01
N LEU A 90 -16.36 -4.40 2.79
CA LEU A 90 -17.28 -5.42 2.28
C LEU A 90 -18.02 -6.21 3.37
N LEU A 91 -17.75 -5.98 4.66
CA LEU A 91 -18.40 -6.68 5.77
C LEU A 91 -19.61 -5.87 6.31
N PRO A 92 -20.78 -6.49 6.56
CA PRO A 92 -21.95 -5.82 7.11
C PRO A 92 -21.67 -5.09 8.45
N ASP A 93 -22.38 -3.97 8.64
CA ASP A 93 -22.18 -2.91 9.65
C ASP A 93 -21.99 -3.36 11.12
N GLU A 94 -22.43 -4.56 11.49
CA GLU A 94 -22.38 -5.06 12.87
C GLU A 94 -20.96 -5.34 13.39
N ALA A 95 -19.99 -5.58 12.49
CA ALA A 95 -18.58 -5.74 12.84
C ALA A 95 -17.83 -4.41 13.01
N ARG A 96 -18.43 -3.29 12.57
CA ARG A 96 -17.80 -1.95 12.52
C ARG A 96 -17.60 -1.33 13.90
N THR A 97 -18.40 -1.72 14.89
CA THR A 97 -18.43 -1.12 16.23
C THR A 97 -17.16 -1.37 17.07
N LYS A 98 -16.26 -2.28 16.65
CA LYS A 98 -14.95 -2.48 17.31
C LYS A 98 -13.74 -2.04 16.49
N ALA A 99 -13.91 -1.65 15.23
CA ALA A 99 -12.83 -1.22 14.37
C ALA A 99 -13.18 0.14 13.76
N GLY A 100 -12.82 1.21 14.49
CA GLY A 100 -12.66 2.59 14.02
C GLY A 100 -13.61 3.04 12.91
N SER A 101 -14.65 3.78 13.30
CA SER A 101 -15.43 4.63 12.39
C SER A 101 -14.50 5.48 11.51
N MET A 102 -14.59 5.32 10.19
CA MET A 102 -14.37 6.39 9.21
C MET A 102 -14.88 5.94 7.83
N THR A 103 -15.34 6.90 7.03
CA THR A 103 -16.26 6.70 5.91
C THR A 103 -15.68 7.32 4.65
N GLY A 104 -15.73 6.58 3.53
CA GLY A 104 -15.89 7.13 2.18
C GLY A 104 -14.62 7.57 1.45
N GLY A 105 -14.28 6.85 0.38
CA GLY A 105 -13.64 7.38 -0.83
C GLY A 105 -12.40 8.26 -0.65
N ALA A 106 -11.62 8.03 0.39
CA ALA A 106 -10.43 8.82 0.67
C ALA A 106 -9.21 8.12 0.05
N SER A 107 -8.40 8.90 -0.67
CA SER A 107 -7.07 8.47 -1.14
C SER A 107 -6.31 7.76 -0.01
N VAL A 108 -5.68 6.61 -0.31
CA VAL A 108 -4.86 5.88 0.68
C VAL A 108 -3.85 6.81 1.37
N ILE A 109 -3.41 7.87 0.68
CA ILE A 109 -2.54 8.96 1.14
C ILE A 109 -3.21 9.86 2.20
N ALA A 110 -4.50 10.18 2.04
CA ALA A 110 -5.24 11.00 2.99
C ALA A 110 -5.59 10.24 4.28
N LEU A 111 -5.78 8.92 4.17
CA LEU A 111 -6.10 8.04 5.29
C LEU A 111 -4.94 7.87 6.28
N TRP A 112 -3.68 8.00 5.84
CA TRP A 112 -2.52 7.97 6.73
C TRP A 112 -2.30 9.32 7.44
N ARG A 113 -2.73 10.44 6.83
CA ARG A 113 -2.72 11.77 7.47
C ARG A 113 -3.78 11.97 8.56
N GLY A 114 -4.80 11.10 8.64
CA GLY A 114 -5.87 11.18 9.65
C GLY A 114 -5.50 10.65 11.04
N HIS A 115 -4.28 10.14 11.25
CA HIS A 115 -3.85 9.58 12.53
C HIS A 115 -2.54 10.23 13.03
N SER A 116 -2.48 11.57 13.03
CA SER A 116 -1.58 12.28 13.96
C SER A 116 -2.25 12.31 15.33
N PRO A 117 -1.65 11.75 16.41
CA PRO A 117 -2.04 12.15 17.74
C PRO A 117 -1.73 13.65 17.87
N SER A 118 -2.76 14.40 18.22
CA SER A 118 -2.74 15.82 18.51
C SER A 118 -1.57 16.22 19.42
N ASP A 119 -1.01 17.40 19.13
CA ASP A 119 -0.25 18.30 19.98
C ASP A 119 -0.20 17.94 21.46
N GLY A 120 1.03 17.81 21.97
CA GLY A 120 1.33 17.89 23.40
C GLY A 120 2.32 19.02 23.63
N ALA A 121 1.79 20.13 24.16
CA ALA A 121 2.51 21.23 24.77
C ALA A 121 3.44 20.79 25.92
#